data_AF-A0A1I4C8Z6-F1
#
_entry.id   AF-A0A1I4C8Z6-F1
#
_cell.length_a   1.000
_cell.length_b   1.000
_cell.length_c   1.000
_cell.angle_alpha   90.00
_cell.angle_beta   90.00
_cell.angle_gamma   90.00
#
_symmetry.space_group_name_H-M   'P 1'
#
loop_
_entity.id
_entity.type
_entity.pdbx_description
1 polymer ?
#
loop_
_entity_poly.entity_id
_entity_poly.type
_entity_poly.pdbx_seq_one_letter_code
_entity_poly.pdbx_strand_id
1 'polypeptide(L)'
;MTSTRKSTSKGPSAQGVRTRAPVEDGFYARNVTSIDNFDLTDLNYLATYHASAQDRIGIIRAGIKASFAKRIVDDLDMPVALTCQALHIPTSTISRKSKTDAFLRSDEAERILGLMRLVGQMESMAQGMEEVEGFDARAWTSRWLREPVPALGGATPLDYMDTMEGQALVSDTLARIQSGAYG
;
A
#
# COMPACT_ATOMS: atom_id res chain seq x y z
N MET A 1 72.61 -27.26 7.44
CA MET A 1 72.25 -26.62 6.16
C MET A 1 71.27 -27.55 5.45
N THR A 2 70.11 -27.00 5.04
CA THR A 2 69.13 -27.52 4.05
C THR A 2 68.52 -28.92 4.31
N SER A 3 67.31 -29.06 4.87
CA SER A 3 65.95 -28.72 4.36
C SER A 3 65.60 -29.35 3.01
N THR A 4 64.67 -30.31 2.98
CA THR A 4 63.56 -30.35 2.01
C THR A 4 62.39 -31.14 2.61
N ARG A 5 61.24 -30.45 2.70
CA ARG A 5 59.90 -30.92 3.08
C ARG A 5 59.29 -31.81 1.99
N LYS A 6 58.39 -32.72 2.38
CA LYS A 6 57.23 -33.10 1.56
C LYS A 6 55.94 -32.89 2.37
N SER A 7 55.17 -31.90 1.92
CA SER A 7 53.75 -31.62 2.22
C SER A 7 52.90 -32.59 1.39
N THR A 8 51.75 -33.15 1.81
CA THR A 8 50.37 -32.60 1.92
C THR A 8 49.46 -33.83 2.12
N SER A 9 48.25 -33.87 2.67
CA SER A 9 47.43 -33.02 3.55
C SER A 9 46.23 -33.91 3.92
N LYS A 10 45.99 -34.15 5.22
CA LYS A 10 44.72 -34.68 5.74
C LYS A 10 43.65 -33.60 5.58
N GLY A 11 42.53 -33.91 4.94
CA GLY A 11 41.34 -33.06 4.97
C GLY A 11 40.73 -33.05 6.38
N PRO A 12 40.26 -31.90 6.90
CA PRO A 12 39.51 -31.88 8.15
C PRO A 12 38.02 -32.02 7.89
N SER A 13 37.42 -32.94 8.64
CA SER A 13 35.98 -33.08 8.86
C SER A 13 35.35 -31.75 9.31
N ALA A 14 34.36 -31.27 8.56
CA ALA A 14 33.53 -30.14 8.99
C ALA A 14 32.30 -30.67 9.74
N GLN A 15 32.33 -30.45 11.05
CA GLN A 15 31.25 -30.65 12.01
C GLN A 15 30.10 -29.66 11.74
N GLY A 16 28.87 -30.14 12.00
CA GLY A 16 27.75 -29.37 12.55
C GLY A 16 27.33 -28.11 11.80
N VAL A 17 26.39 -28.27 10.86
CA VAL A 17 25.53 -27.15 10.45
C VAL A 17 24.75 -26.71 11.68
N ARG A 18 25.19 -25.61 12.30
CA ARG A 18 24.41 -24.91 13.31
C ARG A 18 23.19 -24.32 12.60
N THR A 19 22.03 -24.94 12.80
CA THR A 19 20.74 -24.34 12.52
C THR A 19 20.69 -22.99 13.21
N ARG A 20 20.74 -21.91 12.44
CA ARG A 20 20.58 -20.55 12.95
C ARG A 20 19.14 -20.48 13.47
N ALA A 21 18.97 -20.30 14.78
CA ALA A 21 17.67 -20.06 15.38
C ALA A 21 17.02 -18.83 14.68
N PRO A 22 15.68 -18.76 14.60
CA PRO A 22 15.02 -17.56 14.10
C PRO A 22 15.49 -16.38 14.92
N VAL A 23 15.90 -15.30 14.24
CA VAL A 23 16.15 -14.04 14.91
C VAL A 23 14.79 -13.60 15.44
N GLU A 24 14.61 -13.66 16.76
CA GLU A 24 13.49 -12.99 17.42
C GLU A 24 13.70 -11.48 17.26
N ASP A 25 13.23 -10.93 16.14
CA ASP A 25 13.14 -9.48 15.92
C ASP A 25 12.05 -8.92 16.83
N GLY A 26 12.42 -8.73 18.10
CA GLY A 26 11.62 -8.16 19.18
C GLY A 26 11.26 -6.68 19.03
N PHE A 27 11.11 -6.19 17.79
CA PHE A 27 10.67 -4.82 17.50
C PHE A 27 9.36 -4.75 16.69
N TYR A 28 8.91 -5.85 16.05
CA TYR A 28 7.72 -5.82 15.18
C TYR A 28 6.46 -6.45 15.78
N ALA A 29 6.54 -7.00 17.00
CA ALA A 29 5.40 -7.63 17.67
C ALA A 29 4.88 -6.79 18.84
N ARG A 30 4.39 -5.59 18.56
CA ARG A 30 3.37 -4.93 19.38
C ARG A 30 2.38 -4.26 18.46
N ASN A 31 1.12 -4.67 18.57
CA ASN A 31 -0.08 -4.07 17.98
C ASN A 31 0.13 -2.63 17.48
N VAL A 32 0.51 -2.46 16.21
CA VAL A 32 0.63 -1.15 15.56
C VAL A 32 -0.79 -0.71 15.18
N THR A 33 -1.60 -0.44 16.21
CA THR A 33 -2.94 0.14 16.06
C THR A 33 -2.89 1.66 16.20
N SER A 34 -1.76 2.22 16.64
CA SER A 34 -1.56 3.65 16.76
C SER A 34 -0.09 3.99 16.54
N ILE A 35 0.19 4.69 15.45
CA ILE A 35 1.41 5.48 15.29
C ILE A 35 1.02 6.89 15.71
N ASP A 36 1.05 7.12 17.02
CA ASP A 36 0.84 8.35 17.80
C ASP A 36 -0.30 9.33 17.43
N ASN A 37 -1.03 9.19 16.33
CA ASN A 37 -2.20 9.98 15.88
C ASN A 37 -3.01 9.32 14.75
N PHE A 38 -2.68 8.09 14.33
CA PHE A 38 -3.37 7.43 13.22
C PHE A 38 -3.89 6.04 13.62
N ASP A 39 -5.21 5.94 13.83
CA ASP A 39 -5.90 4.70 14.15
C ASP A 39 -6.37 4.00 12.86
N LEU A 40 -5.69 2.91 12.51
CA LEU A 40 -6.02 2.07 11.33
C LEU A 40 -7.31 1.26 11.51
N THR A 41 -8.03 1.39 12.63
CA THR A 41 -9.32 0.73 12.81
C THR A 41 -10.47 1.55 12.23
N ASP A 42 -10.26 2.86 12.04
CA ASP A 42 -11.24 3.77 11.46
C ASP A 42 -10.91 4.11 10.01
N LEU A 43 -11.93 4.04 9.16
CA LEU A 43 -11.80 4.33 7.74
C LEU A 43 -11.82 5.86 7.56
N ASN A 44 -10.64 6.48 7.56
CA ASN A 44 -10.49 7.93 7.43
C ASN A 44 -9.51 8.28 6.31
N TYR A 45 -10.03 8.55 5.12
CA TYR A 45 -9.22 8.82 3.93
C TYR A 45 -8.47 10.15 4.04
N LEU A 46 -9.15 11.22 4.47
CA LEU A 46 -8.53 12.53 4.69
C LEU A 46 -7.34 12.48 5.66
N ALA A 47 -7.49 11.82 6.82
CA ALA A 47 -6.39 11.65 7.77
C ALA A 47 -5.25 10.84 7.16
N THR A 48 -5.55 9.82 6.34
CA THR A 48 -4.54 9.01 5.65
C THR A 48 -3.72 9.84 4.68
N TYR A 49 -4.38 10.76 3.97
CA TYR A 49 -3.74 11.68 3.04
C TYR A 49 -2.82 12.67 3.76
N HIS A 50 -3.26 13.24 4.89
CA HIS A 50 -2.48 14.20 5.68
C HIS A 50 -1.42 13.57 6.61
N ALA A 51 -1.45 12.26 6.84
CA ALA A 51 -0.45 11.56 7.63
C ALA A 51 0.96 11.82 7.09
N SER A 52 1.98 11.89 7.96
CA SER A 52 3.36 12.14 7.52
C SER A 52 3.91 10.96 6.70
N ALA A 53 4.98 11.19 5.94
CA ALA A 53 5.65 10.10 5.22
C ALA A 53 6.14 9.02 6.19
N GLN A 54 6.64 9.41 7.37
CA GLN A 54 7.10 8.53 8.42
C GLN A 54 5.98 7.64 8.95
N ASP A 55 4.79 8.20 9.22
CA ASP A 55 3.64 7.44 9.71
C ASP A 55 3.18 6.43 8.66
N ARG A 56 3.07 6.86 7.41
CA ARG A 56 2.71 5.98 6.28
C ARG A 56 3.70 4.85 6.10
N ILE A 57 5.00 5.12 6.20
CA ILE A 57 6.04 4.08 6.16
C ILE A 57 5.89 3.11 7.33
N GLY A 58 5.56 3.61 8.52
CA GLY A 58 5.30 2.76 9.69
C GLY A 58 4.09 1.84 9.47
N ILE A 59 3.00 2.35 8.93
CA ILE A 59 1.80 1.58 8.55
C ILE A 59 2.14 0.48 7.56
N ILE A 60 2.86 0.82 6.48
CA ILE A 60 3.27 -0.15 5.45
C ILE A 60 4.13 -1.28 6.04
N ARG A 61 5.09 -0.92 6.91
CA ARG A 61 6.00 -1.89 7.55
C ARG A 61 5.26 -2.79 8.54
N ALA A 62 4.32 -2.23 9.30
CA ALA A 62 3.44 -3.00 10.17
C ALA A 62 2.49 -3.91 9.40
N GLY A 63 2.17 -3.53 8.16
CA GLY A 63 1.18 -4.16 7.32
C GLY A 63 -0.24 -3.69 7.66
N ILE A 64 -1.17 -3.98 6.75
CA ILE A 64 -2.59 -3.66 6.92
C ILE A 64 -3.36 -4.95 7.16
N LYS A 65 -4.24 -4.99 8.17
CA LYS A 65 -5.14 -6.13 8.37
C LYS A 65 -6.01 -6.34 7.13
N ALA A 66 -6.10 -7.58 6.64
CA ALA A 66 -6.91 -7.87 5.46
C ALA A 66 -8.41 -7.59 5.68
N SER A 67 -8.89 -7.65 6.92
CA SER A 67 -10.25 -7.22 7.30
C SER A 67 -10.47 -5.72 7.05
N PHE A 68 -9.49 -4.88 7.35
CA PHE A 68 -9.52 -3.45 7.05
C PHE A 68 -9.39 -3.17 5.55
N ALA A 69 -8.47 -3.85 4.86
CA ALA A 69 -8.36 -3.76 3.40
C ALA A 69 -9.67 -4.13 2.69
N LYS A 70 -10.36 -5.18 3.16
CA LYS A 70 -11.68 -5.55 2.63
C LYS A 70 -12.69 -4.42 2.82
N ARG A 71 -12.74 -3.78 4.00
CA ARG A 71 -13.62 -2.62 4.25
C ARG A 71 -13.34 -1.49 3.25
N ILE A 72 -12.08 -1.15 2.99
CA ILE A 72 -11.70 -0.12 2.02
C ILE A 72 -12.21 -0.48 0.62
N VAL A 73 -11.98 -1.72 0.19
CA VAL A 73 -12.39 -2.17 -1.15
C VAL A 73 -13.92 -2.22 -1.30
N ASP A 74 -14.63 -2.64 -0.25
CA ASP A 74 -16.10 -2.67 -0.22
C ASP A 74 -16.72 -1.26 -0.14
N ASP A 75 -15.98 -0.29 0.39
CA ASP A 75 -16.43 1.08 0.61
C ASP A 75 -16.31 1.96 -0.65
N LEU A 76 -15.48 1.55 -1.61
CA LEU A 76 -15.43 2.20 -2.92
C LEU A 76 -16.65 1.81 -3.74
N ASP A 77 -17.22 2.78 -4.47
CA ASP A 77 -18.32 2.58 -5.42
C ASP A 77 -17.83 1.92 -6.72
N MET A 78 -17.17 0.77 -6.57
CA MET A 78 -16.58 -0.05 -7.63
C MET A 78 -16.70 -1.54 -7.29
N PRO A 79 -16.82 -2.43 -8.29
CA PRO A 79 -16.81 -3.87 -8.04
C PRO A 79 -15.51 -4.31 -7.34
N VAL A 80 -15.64 -5.03 -6.22
CA VAL A 80 -14.51 -5.57 -5.44
C VAL A 80 -13.47 -6.26 -6.31
N ALA A 81 -13.90 -7.06 -7.29
CA ALA A 81 -13.02 -7.78 -8.20
C ALA A 81 -12.19 -6.84 -9.09
N LEU A 82 -12.79 -5.75 -9.56
CA LEU A 82 -12.12 -4.73 -10.38
C LEU A 82 -11.06 -4.01 -9.54
N THR A 83 -11.42 -3.54 -8.34
CA THR A 83 -10.49 -2.88 -7.42
C THR A 83 -9.31 -3.80 -7.06
N CYS A 84 -9.60 -5.05 -6.73
CA CYS A 84 -8.57 -6.05 -6.42
C CYS A 84 -7.62 -6.31 -7.61
N GLN A 85 -8.17 -6.41 -8.82
CA GLN A 85 -7.38 -6.57 -10.04
C GLN A 85 -6.47 -5.36 -10.27
N ALA A 86 -7.02 -4.15 -10.19
CA ALA A 86 -6.28 -2.90 -10.39
C ALA A 86 -5.13 -2.72 -9.39
N LEU A 87 -5.28 -3.23 -8.16
CA LEU A 87 -4.25 -3.18 -7.13
C LEU A 87 -3.29 -4.39 -7.18
N HIS A 88 -3.46 -5.31 -8.12
CA HIS A 88 -2.71 -6.58 -8.14
C HIS A 88 -2.79 -7.34 -6.80
N ILE A 89 -3.98 -7.39 -6.19
CA ILE A 89 -4.24 -8.15 -4.96
C ILE A 89 -5.34 -9.15 -5.27
N PRO A 90 -5.07 -10.47 -5.29
CA PRO A 90 -6.12 -11.44 -5.54
C PRO A 90 -7.27 -11.32 -4.53
N THR A 91 -8.51 -11.32 -5.02
CA THR A 91 -9.72 -11.31 -4.17
C THR A 91 -9.72 -12.44 -3.15
N SER A 92 -9.18 -13.60 -3.54
CA SER A 92 -8.99 -14.77 -2.69
C SER A 92 -7.96 -14.53 -1.58
N THR A 93 -6.93 -13.72 -1.82
CA THR A 93 -5.95 -13.32 -0.81
C THR A 93 -6.59 -12.43 0.25
N ILE A 94 -7.33 -11.39 -0.14
CA ILE A 94 -8.07 -10.55 0.80
C ILE A 94 -9.05 -11.43 1.59
N SER A 95 -9.93 -12.16 0.90
CA SER A 95 -10.97 -12.98 1.54
C SER A 95 -10.41 -14.02 2.52
N ARG A 96 -9.34 -14.72 2.13
CA ARG A 96 -8.69 -15.73 2.99
C ARG A 96 -8.05 -15.09 4.21
N LYS A 97 -7.28 -14.01 4.03
CA LYS A 97 -6.58 -13.32 5.13
C LYS A 97 -7.55 -12.60 6.06
N SER A 98 -8.66 -12.05 5.56
CA SER A 98 -9.69 -11.41 6.40
C SER A 98 -10.34 -12.41 7.37
N LYS A 99 -10.53 -13.67 6.95
CA LYS A 99 -11.11 -14.73 7.81
C LYS A 99 -10.22 -15.11 9.00
N THR A 100 -8.91 -14.97 8.85
CA THR A 100 -7.91 -15.32 9.88
C THR A 100 -7.33 -14.09 10.57
N ASP A 101 -7.92 -12.91 10.35
CA ASP A 101 -7.40 -11.59 10.77
C ASP A 101 -5.91 -11.39 10.47
N ALA A 102 -5.44 -11.94 9.34
CA ALA A 102 -4.04 -11.86 8.93
C ALA A 102 -3.74 -10.54 8.20
N PHE A 103 -2.47 -10.15 8.25
CA PHE A 103 -1.98 -8.93 7.61
C PHE A 103 -1.68 -9.16 6.12
N LEU A 104 -1.92 -8.13 5.32
CA LEU A 104 -1.40 -7.98 3.98
C LEU A 104 0.13 -7.84 4.02
N ARG A 105 0.80 -8.30 2.97
CA ARG A 105 2.24 -8.06 2.80
C ARG A 105 2.49 -6.57 2.60
N SER A 106 3.72 -6.09 2.85
CA SER A 106 4.03 -4.66 2.73
C SER A 106 3.73 -4.08 1.35
N ASP A 107 3.98 -4.84 0.28
CA ASP A 107 3.65 -4.43 -1.09
C ASP A 107 2.13 -4.35 -1.35
N GLU A 108 1.36 -5.30 -0.82
CA GLU A 108 -0.12 -5.25 -0.87
C GLU A 108 -0.67 -4.08 -0.03
N ALA A 109 -0.07 -3.83 1.14
CA ALA A 109 -0.43 -2.75 2.04
C ALA A 109 -0.11 -1.37 1.44
N GLU A 110 1.02 -1.23 0.74
CA GLU A 110 1.37 -0.02 -0.02
C GLU A 110 0.29 0.35 -1.02
N ARG A 111 -0.18 -0.62 -1.80
CA ARG A 111 -1.20 -0.38 -2.84
C ARG A 111 -2.56 -0.01 -2.25
N ILE A 112 -2.96 -0.65 -1.14
CA ILE A 112 -4.16 -0.26 -0.39
C ILE A 112 -4.02 1.15 0.18
N LEU A 113 -2.88 1.47 0.79
CA LEU A 113 -2.64 2.78 1.39
C LEU A 113 -2.65 3.89 0.33
N GLY A 114 -2.05 3.66 -0.83
CA GLY A 114 -2.05 4.67 -1.90
C GLY A 114 -3.45 4.91 -2.50
N LEU A 115 -4.29 3.87 -2.61
CA LEU A 115 -5.71 4.04 -2.95
C LEU A 115 -6.44 4.90 -1.92
N MET A 116 -6.25 4.63 -0.62
CA MET A 116 -6.85 5.45 0.45
C MET A 116 -6.41 6.92 0.36
N ARG A 117 -5.11 7.14 0.09
CA ARG A 117 -4.57 8.49 -0.06
C ARG A 117 -5.16 9.23 -1.25
N LEU A 118 -5.44 8.53 -2.34
CA LEU A 118 -6.05 9.14 -3.53
C LEU A 118 -7.47 9.64 -3.23
N VAL A 119 -8.27 8.85 -2.50
CA VAL A 119 -9.59 9.29 -2.01
C VAL A 119 -9.43 10.49 -1.07
N GLY A 120 -8.52 10.42 -0.11
CA GLY A 120 -8.28 11.50 0.84
C GLY A 120 -7.75 12.79 0.19
N GLN A 121 -6.98 12.66 -0.90
CA GLN A 121 -6.56 13.79 -1.72
C GLN A 121 -7.77 14.49 -2.35
N MET A 122 -8.71 13.72 -2.91
CA MET A 122 -9.94 14.27 -3.47
C MET A 122 -10.82 14.91 -2.39
N GLU A 123 -10.96 14.27 -1.22
CA GLU A 123 -11.65 14.86 -0.06
C GLU A 123 -11.02 16.21 0.33
N SER A 124 -9.69 16.27 0.42
CA SER A 124 -8.95 17.49 0.74
C SER A 124 -9.17 18.59 -0.32
N MET A 125 -9.18 18.23 -1.60
CA MET A 125 -9.46 19.15 -2.70
C MET A 125 -10.90 19.69 -2.67
N ALA A 126 -11.84 18.89 -2.18
CA ALA A 126 -13.25 19.24 -2.08
C ALA A 126 -13.59 20.14 -0.88
N GLN A 127 -12.73 20.24 0.13
CA GLN A 127 -12.93 21.16 1.28
C GLN A 127 -12.97 22.65 0.88
N GLY A 128 -12.56 23.00 -0.35
CA GLY A 128 -12.76 24.34 -0.91
C GLY A 128 -13.99 24.49 -1.81
N MET A 129 -14.74 23.41 -2.00
CA MET A 129 -15.92 23.33 -2.88
C MET A 129 -17.22 23.17 -2.07
N GLU A 130 -17.19 23.54 -0.77
CA GLU A 130 -18.27 23.35 0.23
C GLU A 130 -19.63 23.94 -0.17
N GLU A 131 -19.68 24.82 -1.18
CA GLU A 131 -20.93 25.33 -1.77
C GLU A 131 -21.67 24.28 -2.64
N VAL A 132 -21.02 23.17 -3.00
CA VAL A 132 -21.63 22.06 -3.76
C VAL A 132 -22.24 21.05 -2.78
N GLU A 133 -23.48 21.31 -2.38
CA GLU A 133 -24.26 20.39 -1.55
C GLU A 133 -24.31 18.99 -2.19
N GLY A 134 -23.90 17.96 -1.44
CA GLY A 134 -23.96 16.57 -1.88
C GLY A 134 -22.77 16.07 -2.70
N PHE A 135 -21.63 16.78 -2.74
CA PHE A 135 -20.41 16.23 -3.36
C PHE A 135 -19.86 15.04 -2.55
N ASP A 136 -19.91 13.85 -3.14
CA ASP A 136 -19.27 12.65 -2.60
C ASP A 136 -17.92 12.43 -3.29
N ALA A 137 -16.83 12.79 -2.60
CA ALA A 137 -15.46 12.64 -3.09
C ALA A 137 -15.12 11.20 -3.47
N ARG A 138 -15.64 10.23 -2.73
CA ARG A 138 -15.34 8.81 -2.92
C ARG A 138 -16.05 8.25 -4.14
N ALA A 139 -17.32 8.60 -4.34
CA ALA A 139 -18.05 8.27 -5.56
C ALA A 139 -17.44 8.97 -6.78
N TRP A 140 -17.03 10.23 -6.63
CA TRP A 140 -16.33 10.97 -7.68
C TRP A 140 -15.00 10.28 -8.05
N THR A 141 -14.16 9.94 -7.08
CA THR A 141 -12.88 9.25 -7.31
C THR A 141 -13.10 7.89 -7.96
N SER A 142 -14.10 7.12 -7.50
CA SER A 142 -14.46 5.81 -8.06
C SER A 142 -14.89 5.89 -9.53
N ARG A 143 -15.58 6.96 -9.92
CA ARG A 143 -15.92 7.23 -11.32
C ARG A 143 -14.69 7.67 -12.11
N TRP A 144 -13.97 8.68 -11.62
CA TRP A 144 -12.80 9.25 -12.29
C TRP A 144 -11.70 8.21 -12.57
N LEU A 145 -11.48 7.28 -11.63
CA LEU A 145 -10.53 6.17 -11.81
C LEU A 145 -10.84 5.33 -13.06
N ARG A 146 -12.10 5.26 -13.49
CA ARG A 146 -12.56 4.44 -14.62
C ARG A 146 -12.79 5.24 -15.90
N GLU A 147 -12.55 6.55 -15.88
CA GLU A 147 -12.71 7.41 -17.04
C GLU A 147 -11.36 7.60 -17.76
N PRO A 148 -11.31 7.56 -19.10
CA PRO A 148 -10.12 7.91 -19.86
C PRO A 148 -9.63 9.33 -19.55
N VAL A 149 -8.34 9.48 -19.25
CA VAL A 149 -7.74 10.79 -18.98
C VAL A 149 -6.74 11.15 -20.10
N PRO A 150 -6.94 12.27 -20.84
CA PRO A 150 -6.05 12.68 -21.92
C PRO A 150 -4.58 12.83 -21.50
N ALA A 151 -4.32 13.34 -20.29
CA ALA A 151 -2.97 13.47 -19.73
C ALA A 151 -2.25 12.11 -19.52
N LEU A 152 -3.00 11.00 -19.48
CA LEU A 152 -2.49 9.63 -19.40
C LEU A 152 -2.52 8.92 -20.76
N GLY A 153 -2.57 9.68 -21.86
CA GLY A 153 -2.64 9.13 -23.22
C GLY A 153 -3.97 8.43 -23.53
N GLY A 154 -5.05 8.76 -22.80
CA GLY A 154 -6.37 8.13 -22.95
C GLY A 154 -6.56 6.83 -22.18
N ALA A 155 -5.58 6.41 -21.38
CA ALA A 155 -5.76 5.34 -20.39
C ALA A 155 -6.58 5.82 -19.20
N THR A 156 -7.11 4.88 -18.41
CA THR A 156 -7.81 5.21 -17.16
C THR A 156 -6.81 5.31 -16.01
N PRO A 157 -7.03 6.15 -14.99
CA PRO A 157 -6.16 6.16 -13.81
C PRO A 157 -6.06 4.79 -13.12
N LEU A 158 -7.13 4.00 -13.16
CA LEU A 158 -7.17 2.66 -12.57
C LEU A 158 -6.13 1.71 -13.18
N ASP A 159 -5.78 1.89 -14.46
CA ASP A 159 -4.79 1.07 -15.18
C ASP A 159 -3.37 1.19 -14.60
N TYR A 160 -3.10 2.22 -13.79
CA TYR A 160 -1.79 2.50 -13.19
C TYR A 160 -1.73 2.18 -11.69
N MET A 161 -2.82 1.70 -11.08
CA MET A 161 -2.92 1.55 -9.62
C MET A 161 -2.16 0.32 -9.06
N ASP A 162 -1.57 -0.49 -9.93
CA ASP A 162 -0.91 -1.76 -9.60
C ASP A 162 0.55 -1.58 -9.11
N THR A 163 1.09 -0.36 -9.23
CA THR A 163 2.46 0.00 -8.83
C THR A 163 2.48 1.29 -8.02
N MET A 164 3.51 1.48 -7.18
CA MET A 164 3.64 2.72 -6.40
C MET A 164 3.90 3.93 -7.29
N GLU A 165 4.75 3.76 -8.30
CA GLU A 165 5.05 4.79 -9.30
C GLU A 165 3.80 5.20 -10.08
N GLY A 166 2.96 4.23 -10.47
CA GLY A 166 1.69 4.51 -11.13
C GLY A 166 0.69 5.22 -10.22
N GLN A 167 0.58 4.85 -8.94
CA GLN A 167 -0.23 5.57 -7.97
C GLN A 167 0.24 7.01 -7.75
N ALA A 168 1.56 7.26 -7.76
CA ALA A 168 2.11 8.61 -7.70
C ALA A 168 1.75 9.42 -8.96
N LEU A 169 1.87 8.83 -10.15
CA LEU A 169 1.45 9.46 -11.41
C LEU A 169 -0.04 9.85 -11.39
N VAL A 170 -0.90 8.96 -10.89
CA VAL A 170 -2.34 9.20 -10.76
C VAL A 170 -2.63 10.34 -9.78
N SER A 171 -1.99 10.34 -8.61
CA SER A 171 -2.08 11.41 -7.61
C SER A 171 -1.65 12.77 -8.19
N ASP A 172 -0.54 12.81 -8.92
CA ASP A 172 -0.04 14.04 -9.56
C ASP A 172 -0.98 14.52 -10.67
N THR A 173 -1.57 13.59 -11.42
CA THR A 173 -2.57 13.90 -12.45
C THR A 173 -3.81 14.53 -11.82
N LEU A 174 -4.30 13.98 -10.70
CA LEU A 174 -5.43 14.53 -9.97
C LEU A 174 -5.15 15.96 -9.47
N ALA A 175 -3.95 16.20 -8.93
CA ALA A 175 -3.56 17.54 -8.47
C ALA A 175 -3.54 18.58 -9.62
N ARG A 176 -3.15 18.16 -10.82
CA ARG A 176 -3.10 19.04 -12.01
C ARG A 176 -4.47 19.34 -12.60
N ILE A 177 -5.44 18.42 -12.44
CA ILE A 177 -6.84 18.68 -12.78
C ILE A 177 -7.38 19.83 -11.92
N GLN A 178 -7.04 19.88 -10.62
CA GLN A 178 -7.44 20.97 -9.73
C GLN A 178 -6.90 22.34 -10.16
N SER A 179 -5.63 22.40 -10.57
CA SER A 179 -4.97 23.66 -10.92
C SER A 179 -5.30 24.16 -12.32
N GLY A 180 -6.14 23.45 -13.08
CA GLY A 180 -6.47 23.78 -14.47
C GLY A 180 -5.32 23.54 -15.46
N ALA A 181 -4.27 22.83 -15.04
CA ALA A 181 -3.04 22.65 -15.82
C ALA A 181 -3.17 21.71 -17.04
N TYR A 182 -4.37 21.17 -17.30
CA TYR A 182 -4.71 20.34 -18.45
C TYR A 182 -6.04 20.73 -19.12
N GLY A 183 -6.46 21.99 -18.97
CA GLY A 183 -7.57 22.57 -19.74
C GLY A 183 -7.21 22.84 -21.19
#